data_AF-A0A7Y0H7H7-F1
#
_entry.id   AF-A0A7Y0H7H7-F1
#
_cell.length_a   1.000
_cell.length_b   1.000
_cell.length_c   1.000
_cell.angle_alpha   90.00
_cell.angle_beta   90.00
_cell.angle_gamma   90.00
#
_symmetry.space_group_name_H-M   'P 1'
#
loop_
_entity.id
_entity.type
_entity.pdbx_description
1 polymer ?
#
loop_
_entity_poly.entity_id
_entity_poly.type
_entity_poly.pdbx_seq_one_letter_code
_entity_poly.pdbx_strand_id
1 'polypeptide(L)'
;MEERGSDREAKPVVAEVGRALRTARRRRGLSQRELALKIGVSKSRLARLESDAGPQSLEMVAQVLMASGFRLEVIDTSGTAPQEGDAAAAARLELCDASGRRFPAHLDAYRVEYPPTYWFVRNGGWTTSKAFPQWTFERRTFERRTFERRTFERRFSPGRGTRS
;
A
#
# COMPACT_ATOMS: atom_id res chain seq x y z
N MET A 1 -15.61 32.16 1.94
CA MET A 1 -16.17 31.68 0.65
C MET A 1 -15.31 30.50 0.22
N GLU A 2 -15.53 29.35 0.83
CA GLU A 2 -14.84 28.10 0.52
C GLU A 2 -15.91 27.03 0.30
N GLU A 3 -16.48 27.04 -0.89
CA GLU A 3 -17.17 25.86 -1.43
C GLU A 3 -16.22 25.22 -2.45
N ARG A 4 -15.25 24.44 -1.96
CA ARG A 4 -14.52 23.48 -2.79
C ARG A 4 -14.94 22.09 -2.34
N GLY A 5 -15.52 21.35 -3.28
CA GLY A 5 -15.77 19.93 -3.12
C GLY A 5 -17.25 19.58 -3.13
N SER A 6 -17.99 20.05 -4.15
CA SER A 6 -19.11 19.24 -4.64
C SER A 6 -18.53 17.86 -4.90
N ASP A 7 -18.98 16.92 -4.10
CA ASP A 7 -18.88 15.47 -4.27
C ASP A 7 -18.95 15.18 -5.76
N ARG A 8 -17.77 14.97 -6.39
CA ARG A 8 -17.71 14.64 -7.80
C ARG A 8 -18.17 13.20 -7.86
N GLU A 9 -19.47 13.01 -8.01
CA GLU A 9 -20.10 11.72 -8.26
C GLU A 9 -19.15 10.91 -9.15
N ALA A 10 -18.57 9.86 -8.56
CA ALA A 10 -17.46 9.14 -9.16
C ALA A 10 -17.93 8.57 -10.49
N LYS A 11 -17.53 9.22 -11.58
CA LYS A 11 -17.88 8.76 -12.91
C LYS A 11 -17.23 7.38 -13.08
N PRO A 12 -17.93 6.43 -13.72
CA PRO A 12 -17.32 5.14 -14.00
C PRO A 12 -16.01 5.38 -14.75
N VAL A 13 -14.91 4.77 -14.29
CA VAL A 13 -13.54 4.95 -14.80
C VAL A 13 -13.49 4.92 -16.32
N VAL A 14 -14.29 4.04 -16.94
CA VAL A 14 -14.46 3.90 -18.38
C VAL A 14 -14.84 5.23 -19.06
N ALA A 15 -15.79 5.98 -18.49
CA ALA A 15 -16.23 7.27 -19.00
C ALA A 15 -15.18 8.38 -18.81
N GLU A 16 -14.31 8.25 -17.81
CA GLU A 16 -13.20 9.18 -17.61
C GLU A 16 -12.08 8.96 -18.63
N VAL A 17 -11.72 7.70 -18.90
CA VAL A 17 -10.76 7.33 -19.95
C VAL A 17 -11.21 7.92 -21.29
N GLY A 18 -12.45 7.68 -21.70
CA GLY A 18 -12.96 8.20 -22.97
C GLY A 18 -13.00 9.73 -23.03
N ARG A 19 -13.25 10.41 -21.90
CA ARG A 19 -13.17 11.89 -21.83
C ARG A 19 -11.73 12.39 -21.93
N ALA A 20 -10.78 11.73 -21.27
CA ALA A 20 -9.37 12.08 -21.33
C ALA A 20 -8.86 12.01 -22.78
N LEU A 21 -9.15 10.91 -23.49
CA LEU A 21 -8.72 10.73 -24.87
C LEU A 21 -9.31 11.76 -25.83
N ARG A 22 -10.61 12.05 -25.75
CA ARG A 22 -11.25 13.13 -26.54
C ARG A 22 -10.64 14.49 -26.23
N THR A 23 -10.31 14.76 -24.97
CA THR A 23 -9.65 16.00 -24.55
C THR A 23 -8.25 16.11 -25.14
N ALA A 24 -7.47 15.03 -25.09
CA ALA A 24 -6.15 14.94 -25.72
C ALA A 24 -6.20 15.21 -27.22
N ARG A 25 -7.21 14.67 -27.93
CA ARG A 25 -7.42 14.93 -29.35
C ARG A 25 -7.73 16.38 -29.63
N ARG A 26 -8.70 16.95 -28.90
CA ARG A 26 -9.12 18.33 -29.06
C ARG A 26 -7.96 19.31 -28.86
N ARG A 27 -7.14 19.09 -27.83
CA ARG A 27 -5.97 19.94 -27.53
C ARG A 27 -4.90 19.90 -28.61
N ARG A 28 -4.81 18.80 -29.36
CA ARG A 28 -3.77 18.58 -30.39
C ARG A 28 -4.29 18.69 -31.82
N GLY A 29 -5.58 19.00 -32.01
CA GLY A 29 -6.21 19.04 -33.33
C GLY A 29 -6.23 17.69 -34.06
N LEU A 30 -6.16 16.57 -33.33
CA LEU A 30 -5.99 15.23 -33.95
C LEU A 30 -7.34 14.54 -34.21
N SER A 31 -7.48 13.98 -35.40
CA SER A 31 -8.49 12.97 -35.69
C SER A 31 -8.25 11.69 -34.88
N GLN A 32 -9.25 10.82 -34.85
CA GLN A 32 -9.15 9.53 -34.15
C GLN A 32 -8.07 8.65 -34.79
N ARG A 33 -7.96 8.68 -36.13
CA ARG A 33 -6.97 7.88 -36.86
C ARG A 33 -5.55 8.36 -36.56
N GLU A 34 -5.32 9.67 -36.50
CA GLU A 34 -4.01 10.24 -36.20
C GLU A 34 -3.59 9.97 -34.76
N LEU A 35 -4.50 10.10 -33.79
CA LEU A 35 -4.18 9.75 -32.40
C LEU A 35 -3.85 8.25 -32.29
N ALA A 36 -4.64 7.39 -32.94
CA ALA A 36 -4.41 5.95 -32.92
C ALA A 36 -3.03 5.58 -33.49
N LEU A 37 -2.66 6.16 -34.63
CA LEU A 37 -1.32 6.00 -35.22
C LEU A 37 -0.22 6.50 -34.29
N LYS A 38 -0.42 7.66 -33.65
CA LYS A 38 0.56 8.26 -32.74
C LYS A 38 0.81 7.43 -31.47
N ILE A 39 -0.24 6.78 -30.95
CA ILE A 39 -0.14 5.93 -29.75
C ILE A 39 0.27 4.48 -30.11
N GLY A 40 0.18 4.09 -31.38
CA GLY A 40 0.49 2.72 -31.81
C GLY A 40 -0.68 1.74 -31.61
N VAL A 41 -1.92 2.22 -31.67
CA VAL A 41 -3.14 1.39 -31.53
C VAL A 41 -3.99 1.43 -32.79
N SER A 42 -4.86 0.44 -32.98
CA SER A 42 -5.81 0.47 -34.09
C SER A 42 -6.89 1.53 -33.86
N LYS A 43 -7.37 2.15 -34.96
CA LYS A 43 -8.48 3.12 -34.91
C LYS A 43 -9.71 2.54 -34.18
N SER A 44 -10.06 1.28 -34.47
CA SER A 44 -11.21 0.61 -33.83
C SER A 44 -10.99 0.39 -32.33
N ARG A 45 -9.76 0.12 -31.88
CA ARG A 45 -9.44 0.01 -30.46
C ARG A 45 -9.55 1.37 -29.77
N LEU A 46 -9.04 2.43 -30.38
CA LEU A 46 -9.22 3.78 -29.86
C LEU A 46 -10.70 4.19 -29.79
N ALA A 47 -11.50 3.83 -30.79
CA ALA A 47 -12.93 4.10 -30.79
C ALA A 47 -13.65 3.42 -29.63
N ARG A 48 -13.34 2.14 -29.35
CA ARG A 48 -13.85 1.45 -28.15
C ARG A 48 -13.43 2.17 -26.88
N LEU A 49 -12.15 2.47 -26.70
CA LEU A 49 -11.68 3.21 -25.51
C LEU A 49 -12.38 4.57 -25.31
N GLU A 50 -12.80 5.23 -26.39
CA GLU A 50 -13.56 6.48 -26.31
C GLU A 50 -15.05 6.26 -25.97
N SER A 51 -15.71 5.26 -26.55
CA SER A 51 -17.16 5.05 -26.41
C SER A 51 -17.56 4.11 -25.28
N ASP A 52 -16.88 2.97 -25.18
CA ASP A 52 -17.07 1.93 -24.18
C ASP A 52 -15.82 1.04 -24.18
N ALA A 53 -15.00 1.19 -23.14
CA ALA A 53 -13.73 0.49 -23.07
C ALA A 53 -13.93 -1.04 -23.04
N GLY A 54 -15.10 -1.57 -22.67
CA GLY A 54 -15.30 -3.02 -22.56
C GLY A 54 -14.22 -3.71 -21.69
N PRO A 55 -14.03 -5.04 -21.80
CA PRO A 55 -12.95 -5.72 -21.13
C PRO A 55 -11.63 -5.44 -21.86
N GLN A 56 -10.91 -4.40 -21.44
CA GLN A 56 -9.52 -4.16 -21.83
C GLN A 56 -8.63 -4.37 -20.62
N SER A 57 -7.37 -4.77 -20.85
CA SER A 57 -6.42 -4.87 -19.76
C SER A 57 -6.14 -3.47 -19.20
N LEU A 58 -5.97 -3.39 -17.88
CA LEU A 58 -5.58 -2.15 -17.19
C LEU A 58 -4.27 -1.60 -17.76
N GLU A 59 -3.32 -2.48 -18.07
CA GLU A 59 -2.04 -2.13 -18.70
C GLU A 59 -2.23 -1.39 -20.02
N MET A 60 -3.09 -1.90 -20.90
CA MET A 60 -3.40 -1.26 -22.19
C MET A 60 -3.97 0.14 -21.98
N VAL A 61 -4.93 0.29 -21.05
CA VAL A 61 -5.54 1.58 -20.74
C VAL A 61 -4.51 2.56 -20.20
N ALA A 62 -3.66 2.11 -19.27
CA ALA A 62 -2.60 2.93 -18.69
C ALA A 62 -1.59 3.40 -19.74
N GLN A 63 -1.15 2.52 -20.65
CA GLN A 63 -0.24 2.86 -21.74
C GLN A 63 -0.84 3.92 -22.67
N VAL A 64 -2.12 3.76 -23.06
CA VAL A 64 -2.81 4.71 -23.94
C VAL A 64 -2.99 6.07 -23.27
N LEU A 65 -3.34 6.11 -21.98
CA LEU A 65 -3.44 7.34 -21.20
C LEU A 65 -2.08 8.05 -21.11
N MET A 66 -1.01 7.31 -20.76
CA MET A 66 0.35 7.84 -20.69
C MET A 66 0.79 8.44 -22.02
N ALA A 67 0.62 7.71 -23.13
CA ALA A 67 0.94 8.21 -24.47
C ALA A 67 0.08 9.43 -24.88
N SER A 68 -1.13 9.54 -24.32
CA SER A 68 -2.03 10.69 -24.51
C SER A 68 -1.70 11.88 -23.60
N GLY A 69 -0.73 11.76 -22.68
CA GLY A 69 -0.33 12.78 -21.73
C GLY A 69 -1.14 12.81 -20.43
N PHE A 70 -1.69 11.67 -20.01
CA PHE A 70 -2.39 11.49 -18.75
C PHE A 70 -1.70 10.42 -17.91
N ARG A 71 -1.66 10.61 -16.59
CA ARG A 71 -1.23 9.58 -15.63
C ARG A 71 -2.46 8.95 -14.97
N LEU A 72 -2.39 7.66 -14.71
CA LEU A 72 -3.37 6.97 -13.88
C LEU A 72 -2.88 6.99 -12.44
N GLU A 73 -3.72 7.51 -11.54
CA GLU A 73 -3.46 7.51 -10.11
C GLU A 73 -4.58 6.76 -9.40
N VAL A 74 -4.19 5.95 -8.41
CA VAL A 74 -5.14 5.39 -7.46
C VAL A 74 -5.27 6.41 -6.34
N ILE A 75 -6.49 6.80 -6.04
CA ILE A 75 -6.85 7.65 -4.90
C ILE A 75 -7.88 6.88 -4.06
N ASP A 76 -7.80 7.02 -2.74
CA ASP A 76 -8.87 6.58 -1.86
C ASP A 76 -10.13 7.42 -2.13
N THR A 77 -11.28 6.87 -1.78
CA THR A 77 -12.61 7.49 -1.84
C THR A 77 -12.68 8.84 -1.14
N SER A 78 -11.80 9.09 -0.16
CA SER A 78 -11.60 10.38 0.50
C SER A 78 -10.93 11.46 -0.39
N GLY A 79 -10.53 11.11 -1.62
CA GLY A 79 -9.83 12.00 -2.56
C GLY A 79 -8.33 12.11 -2.31
N THR A 80 -7.78 11.32 -1.40
CA THR A 80 -6.35 11.30 -1.08
C THR A 80 -5.69 10.13 -1.78
N ALA A 81 -4.54 10.33 -2.42
CA ALA A 81 -3.71 9.19 -2.85
C ALA A 81 -3.47 8.26 -1.65
N PRO A 82 -3.41 6.92 -1.83
CA PRO A 82 -2.95 6.02 -0.77
C PRO A 82 -1.63 6.54 -0.25
N GLN A 83 -1.67 7.21 0.89
CA GLN A 83 -0.45 7.64 1.55
C GLN A 83 0.00 6.41 2.29
N GLU A 84 1.12 5.85 1.84
CA GLU A 84 1.82 4.77 2.51
C GLU A 84 2.41 5.27 3.83
N GLY A 85 1.60 5.84 4.73
CA GLY A 85 2.08 6.48 5.95
C GLY A 85 3.28 7.40 5.69
N ASP A 86 4.20 7.48 6.64
CA ASP A 86 5.53 8.05 6.41
C ASP A 86 6.38 7.13 5.52
N ALA A 87 7.48 7.63 4.93
CA ALA A 87 8.40 6.81 4.12
C ALA A 87 8.89 5.53 4.83
N ALA A 88 8.85 5.50 6.17
CA ALA A 88 9.16 4.34 6.98
C ALA A 88 8.04 3.26 6.92
N ALA A 89 6.77 3.64 6.88
CA ALA A 89 5.65 2.72 6.66
C ALA A 89 5.68 2.12 5.25
N ALA A 90 5.96 2.93 4.22
CA ALA A 90 6.21 2.45 2.86
C ALA A 90 7.31 1.37 2.81
N ALA A 91 8.48 1.69 3.37
CA ALA A 91 9.61 0.76 3.44
C ALA A 91 9.26 -0.54 4.20
N ARG A 92 8.38 -0.47 5.22
CA ARG A 92 7.92 -1.67 5.96
C ARG A 92 7.09 -2.61 5.09
N LEU A 93 6.28 -2.11 4.16
CA LEU A 93 5.48 -2.94 3.26
C LEU A 93 6.33 -3.71 2.24
N GLU A 94 7.54 -3.23 1.98
CA GLU A 94 8.52 -3.87 1.09
C GLU A 94 9.43 -4.86 1.81
N LEU A 95 9.39 -4.93 3.15
CA LEU A 95 10.24 -5.83 3.92
C LEU A 95 9.93 -7.30 3.60
N CYS A 96 11.01 -8.06 3.39
CA CYS A 96 10.96 -9.49 3.13
C CYS A 96 11.63 -10.29 4.25
N ASP A 97 11.16 -11.52 4.45
CA ASP A 97 11.81 -12.51 5.29
C ASP A 97 13.08 -13.07 4.62
N ALA A 98 13.84 -13.91 5.34
CA ALA A 98 15.05 -14.55 4.82
C ALA A 98 14.81 -15.51 3.64
N SER A 99 13.55 -15.83 3.32
CA SER A 99 13.14 -16.64 2.16
C SER A 99 12.58 -15.80 1.01
N GLY A 100 12.66 -14.46 1.09
CA GLY A 100 12.21 -13.55 0.04
C GLY A 100 10.71 -13.29 0.01
N ARG A 101 9.94 -13.76 1.01
CA ARG A 101 8.50 -13.49 1.10
C ARG A 101 8.26 -12.17 1.82
N ARG A 102 7.36 -11.33 1.29
CA ARG A 102 6.93 -10.10 1.96
C ARG A 102 6.25 -10.41 3.29
N PHE A 103 6.51 -9.59 4.29
CA PHE A 103 5.79 -9.68 5.56
C PHE A 103 4.29 -9.37 5.37
N PRO A 104 3.40 -9.90 6.25
CA PRO A 104 1.98 -9.61 6.15
C PRO A 104 1.70 -8.11 6.32
N ALA A 105 1.02 -7.49 5.35
CA ALA A 105 0.80 -6.04 5.28
C ALA A 105 0.01 -5.43 6.46
N HIS A 106 -0.66 -6.25 7.27
CA HIS A 106 -1.45 -5.83 8.44
C HIS A 106 -0.69 -5.97 9.77
N LEU A 107 0.56 -6.44 9.74
CA LEU A 107 1.36 -6.72 10.94
C LEU A 107 2.57 -5.80 10.97
N ASP A 108 2.92 -5.36 12.19
CA ASP A 108 4.07 -4.51 12.40
C ASP A 108 5.37 -5.33 12.31
N ALA A 109 6.07 -5.15 11.20
CA ALA A 109 7.43 -5.66 11.04
C ALA A 109 8.41 -4.77 11.80
N TYR A 110 9.28 -5.38 12.61
CA TYR A 110 10.29 -4.69 13.38
C TYR A 110 11.66 -5.35 13.22
N ARG A 111 12.71 -4.54 13.39
CA ARG A 111 14.09 -5.01 13.34
C ARG A 111 14.42 -5.75 14.63
N VAL A 112 14.97 -6.94 14.48
CA VAL A 112 15.36 -7.79 15.61
C VAL A 112 16.79 -7.43 16.01
N GLU A 113 16.97 -6.93 17.23
CA GLU A 113 18.31 -6.77 17.82
C GLU A 113 18.79 -8.09 18.43
N TYR A 114 17.87 -8.85 19.02
CA TYR A 114 18.12 -10.15 19.63
C TYR A 114 17.04 -11.16 19.27
N PRO A 115 17.39 -12.42 18.98
CA PRO A 115 16.43 -13.43 18.56
C PRO A 115 15.32 -13.63 19.61
N PRO A 116 14.04 -13.60 19.20
CA PRO A 116 12.93 -13.85 20.12
C PRO A 116 12.94 -15.31 20.60
N THR A 117 12.38 -15.57 21.79
CA THR A 117 12.43 -16.91 22.45
C THR A 117 11.95 -18.05 21.55
N TYR A 118 10.88 -17.85 20.77
CA TYR A 118 10.37 -18.88 19.85
C TYR A 118 11.41 -19.26 18.77
N TRP A 119 12.28 -18.33 18.37
CA TRP A 119 13.31 -18.59 17.36
C TRP A 119 14.33 -19.60 17.89
N PHE A 120 14.73 -19.49 19.16
CA PHE A 120 15.59 -20.48 19.81
C PHE A 120 14.92 -21.85 19.89
N VAL A 121 13.65 -21.90 20.34
CA VAL A 121 12.87 -23.15 20.43
C VAL A 121 12.82 -23.85 19.07
N ARG A 122 12.70 -23.10 17.98
CA ARG A 122 12.63 -23.63 16.61
C ARG A 122 13.99 -24.02 16.01
N ASN A 123 15.10 -23.42 16.46
CA ASN A 123 16.40 -23.54 15.78
C ASN A 123 17.48 -24.27 16.59
N GLY A 124 17.11 -25.01 17.64
CA GLY A 124 18.05 -25.84 18.40
C GLY A 124 18.51 -25.24 19.73
N GLY A 125 17.77 -24.27 20.28
CA GLY A 125 18.03 -23.66 21.58
C GLY A 125 19.21 -22.69 21.58
N TRP A 126 19.70 -22.37 22.78
CA TRP A 126 20.78 -21.39 23.03
C TRP A 126 22.14 -21.77 22.43
N THR A 127 22.28 -22.98 21.88
CA THR A 127 23.51 -23.50 21.27
C THR A 127 23.53 -23.40 19.74
N THR A 128 22.50 -22.82 19.13
CA THR A 128 22.41 -22.71 17.66
C THR A 128 23.38 -21.68 17.09
N SER A 129 24.03 -22.03 15.98
CA SER A 129 24.91 -21.13 15.21
C SER A 129 24.20 -20.46 14.03
N LYS A 130 22.90 -20.70 13.85
CA LYS A 130 22.13 -20.11 12.75
C LYS A 130 22.03 -18.60 12.93
N ALA A 131 22.18 -17.86 11.83
CA ALA A 131 21.86 -16.44 11.83
C ALA A 131 20.37 -16.25 12.11
N PHE A 132 20.03 -15.39 13.08
CA PHE A 132 18.65 -15.03 13.35
C PHE A 132 18.17 -14.00 12.31
N PRO A 133 16.86 -13.95 12.02
CA PRO A 133 16.35 -13.03 11.02
C PRO A 133 16.51 -11.59 11.50
N GLN A 134 16.97 -10.71 10.61
CA GLN A 134 17.12 -9.28 10.92
C GLN A 134 15.77 -8.57 11.12
N TRP A 135 14.70 -9.12 10.55
CA TRP A 135 13.34 -8.60 10.63
C TRP A 135 12.38 -9.72 11.03
N THR A 136 11.42 -9.39 11.87
CA THR A 136 10.29 -10.25 12.20
C THR A 136 9.04 -9.39 12.36
N PHE A 137 7.90 -10.01 12.63
CA PHE A 137 6.66 -9.30 12.88
C PHE A 137 5.99 -9.83 14.13
N GLU A 138 5.25 -8.96 14.81
CA GLU A 138 4.39 -9.39 15.90
C GLU A 138 3.10 -9.94 15.30
N ARG A 139 2.83 -11.23 15.48
CA ARG A 139 1.48 -11.75 15.28
C ARG A 139 0.63 -11.07 16.34
N ARG A 140 -0.48 -10.42 15.96
CA ARG A 140 -1.52 -10.00 16.92
C ARG A 140 -1.98 -11.25 17.68
N THR A 141 -1.28 -11.57 18.76
CA THR A 141 -1.72 -12.57 19.71
C THR A 141 -2.89 -11.96 20.45
N PHE A 142 -3.90 -12.77 20.68
CA PHE A 142 -5.21 -12.42 21.26
C PHE A 142 -5.13 -11.85 22.70
N GLU A 143 -3.95 -11.51 23.21
CA GLU A 143 -3.69 -11.17 24.61
C GLU A 143 -2.97 -9.82 24.77
N ARG A 144 -3.64 -8.72 24.46
CA ARG A 144 -3.25 -7.38 24.96
C ARG A 144 -4.44 -6.50 25.35
N ARG A 145 -5.55 -7.09 25.81
CA ARG A 145 -6.60 -6.36 26.54
C ARG A 145 -6.54 -6.52 28.07
N THR A 146 -5.71 -7.43 28.60
CA THR A 146 -5.78 -7.81 30.02
C THR A 146 -4.47 -7.78 30.80
N PHE A 147 -3.32 -7.47 30.18
CA PHE A 147 -2.02 -7.51 30.88
C PHE A 147 -1.36 -6.14 31.12
N GLU A 148 -2.10 -5.04 31.02
CA GLU A 148 -1.57 -3.68 31.28
C GLU A 148 -2.32 -2.98 32.42
N ARG A 149 -2.74 -3.73 33.44
CA ARG A 149 -3.31 -3.17 34.68
C ARG A 149 -2.79 -3.80 35.97
N ARG A 150 -1.77 -4.68 35.93
CA ARG A 150 -1.34 -5.44 37.13
C ARG A 150 0.17 -5.54 37.38
N THR A 151 0.96 -4.65 36.78
CA THR A 151 2.44 -4.68 36.90
C THR A 151 3.05 -3.32 37.23
N PHE A 152 2.35 -2.47 37.97
CA PHE A 152 2.98 -1.28 38.59
C PHE A 152 2.90 -1.25 40.13
N GLU A 153 1.96 -1.93 40.78
CA GLU A 153 1.74 -1.79 42.23
C GLU A 153 2.42 -2.85 43.12
N ARG A 154 3.23 -3.77 42.57
CA ARG A 154 3.87 -4.86 43.33
C ARG A 154 5.40 -4.89 43.31
N ARG A 155 6.07 -3.77 42.99
CA ARG A 155 7.55 -3.73 43.02
C ARG A 155 8.19 -2.58 43.80
N PHE A 156 7.42 -1.78 44.53
CA PHE A 156 7.96 -0.81 45.49
C PHE A 156 7.14 -0.80 46.79
N SER A 157 7.49 -1.69 47.72
CA SER A 157 7.29 -1.47 49.16
C SER A 157 8.66 -1.42 49.81
N PRO A 158 9.19 -0.24 50.16
CA PRO A 158 10.43 -0.14 50.91
C PRO A 158 10.19 -0.64 52.33
N GLY A 159 11.06 -1.56 52.77
CA GLY A 159 11.01 -2.16 54.09
C GLY A 159 11.09 -1.13 55.22
N ARG A 160 10.30 -1.34 56.27
CA ARG A 160 10.54 -0.75 57.58
C ARG A 160 10.94 -1.85 58.55
N GLY A 161 12.23 -1.88 58.89
CA GLY A 161 12.66 -2.47 60.14
C GLY A 161 12.39 -1.47 61.27
N THR A 162 11.91 -1.98 62.40
CA THR A 162 12.20 -1.40 63.72
C THR A 162 12.33 -2.53 64.72
N ARG A 163 13.45 -2.50 65.43
CA ARG A 163 13.79 -3.32 66.61
C ARG A 163 12.79 -3.05 67.74
N SER A 164 12.59 -4.07 68.59
CA SER A 164 12.75 -4.00 70.05
C SER A 164 12.99 -5.41 70.57
#